data_AF-A0A517Z2U0-F1
#
_entry.id   AF-A0A517Z2U0-F1
#
_cell.length_a   1.000
_cell.length_b   1.000
_cell.length_c   1.000
_cell.angle_alpha   90.00
_cell.angle_beta   90.00
_cell.angle_gamma   90.00
#
_symmetry.space_group_name_H-M   'P 1'
#
loop_
_entity.id
_entity.type
_entity.pdbx_description
1 polymer ?
#
loop_
_entity_poly.entity_id
_entity_poly.type
_entity_poly.pdbx_seq_one_letter_code
_entity_poly.pdbx_strand_id
1 'polypeptide(L)'
;MLTSGNGASPAAVPLWASKAGIQLRQVESLVNDNLSLLTNRVRTLQERRETLVTSLRRAAADLRTHGRAPAETVRTELEEFHREWESLVADLETHELEPPADLEEAAARVDEVQRQSRTESALEALEGLDRICGDDGELTPAAMEIRSAAESVRAGVTNEEFPDTSAIEALQTGRHPLVMLRRLLEEEEALSDDDWEEAVESIRNQFGRGVATAVVRRRLTIAPESGSADGDG
;
A
#
# COMPACT_ATOMS: atom_id res chain seq x y z
N MET A 1 -23.12 -56.55 9.80
CA MET A 1 -22.58 -56.17 8.48
C MET A 1 -23.14 -54.80 8.11
N LEU A 2 -22.23 -53.84 7.99
CA LEU A 2 -22.31 -52.54 7.29
C LEU A 2 -23.39 -51.52 7.72
N THR A 3 -22.95 -50.55 8.52
CA THR A 3 -23.60 -49.26 8.78
C THR A 3 -23.06 -48.18 7.82
N SER A 4 -24.00 -47.38 7.30
CA SER A 4 -23.91 -45.95 6.98
C SER A 4 -22.75 -45.43 6.10
N GLY A 5 -23.07 -45.14 4.83
CA GLY A 5 -22.36 -44.15 4.03
C GLY A 5 -22.87 -42.76 4.36
N ASN A 6 -22.02 -41.93 4.97
CA ASN A 6 -22.28 -40.50 5.17
C ASN A 6 -21.36 -39.74 4.19
N GLY A 7 -21.93 -39.30 3.07
CA GLY A 7 -21.25 -38.43 2.11
C GLY A 7 -21.24 -37.00 2.65
N ALA A 8 -20.11 -36.57 3.21
CA ALA A 8 -19.89 -35.16 3.52
C ALA A 8 -19.63 -34.41 2.21
N SER A 9 -20.55 -33.51 1.88
CA SER A 9 -20.38 -32.52 0.79
C SER A 9 -19.22 -31.59 1.14
N PRO A 10 -18.32 -31.25 0.20
CA PRO A 10 -17.31 -30.23 0.45
C PRO A 10 -18.00 -28.88 0.69
N ALA A 11 -17.66 -28.25 1.81
CA ALA A 11 -18.12 -26.90 2.14
C ALA A 11 -17.71 -25.95 1.02
N ALA A 12 -18.70 -25.39 0.33
CA ALA A 12 -18.47 -24.38 -0.69
C ALA A 12 -17.93 -23.13 -0.01
N VAL A 13 -16.67 -22.77 -0.32
CA VAL A 13 -16.09 -21.48 0.04
C VAL A 13 -17.00 -20.39 -0.53
N PRO A 14 -17.46 -19.41 0.27
CA PRO A 14 -18.38 -18.40 -0.22
C PRO A 14 -17.72 -17.51 -1.27
N LEU A 15 -18.30 -17.47 -2.48
CA LEU A 15 -17.85 -16.70 -3.65
C LEU A 15 -17.72 -15.18 -3.41
N TRP A 16 -18.17 -14.67 -2.26
CA TRP A 16 -18.13 -13.26 -1.88
C TRP A 16 -16.82 -12.85 -1.20
N ALA A 17 -16.12 -13.77 -0.50
CA ALA A 17 -14.84 -13.46 0.15
C ALA A 17 -13.72 -13.21 -0.88
N SER A 18 -13.69 -14.00 -1.96
CA SER A 18 -12.76 -13.80 -3.09
C SER A 18 -13.07 -12.51 -3.86
N LYS A 19 -14.34 -12.12 -3.99
CA LYS A 19 -14.73 -10.87 -4.67
C LYS A 19 -14.35 -9.61 -3.90
N ALA A 20 -14.48 -9.62 -2.57
CA ALA A 20 -14.14 -8.47 -1.73
C ALA A 20 -12.65 -8.13 -1.80
N GLY A 21 -11.77 -9.14 -1.68
CA GLY A 21 -10.31 -8.94 -1.81
C GLY A 21 -9.86 -8.54 -3.22
N ILE A 22 -10.56 -8.96 -4.28
CA ILE A 22 -10.27 -8.54 -5.65
C ILE A 22 -10.71 -7.09 -5.91
N GLN A 23 -11.83 -6.65 -5.34
CA GLN A 23 -12.30 -5.27 -5.51
C GLN A 23 -11.46 -4.26 -4.73
N LEU A 24 -10.98 -4.59 -3.52
CA LEU A 24 -10.06 -3.71 -2.78
C LEU A 24 -8.73 -3.53 -3.51
N ARG A 25 -8.07 -4.62 -3.93
CA ARG A 25 -6.81 -4.55 -4.70
C ARG A 25 -6.97 -3.75 -6.00
N GLN A 26 -8.15 -3.80 -6.62
CA GLN A 26 -8.43 -3.04 -7.84
C GLN A 26 -8.61 -1.54 -7.58
N VAL A 27 -9.21 -1.17 -6.44
CA VAL A 27 -9.32 0.23 -6.00
C VAL A 27 -7.96 0.77 -5.55
N GLU A 28 -7.18 0.01 -4.78
CA GLU A 28 -5.81 0.36 -4.40
C GLU A 28 -4.91 0.53 -5.63
N SER A 29 -5.01 -0.35 -6.63
CA SER A 29 -4.27 -0.23 -7.89
C SER A 29 -4.62 1.08 -8.60
N LEU A 30 -5.91 1.44 -8.69
CA LEU A 30 -6.33 2.67 -9.35
C LEU A 30 -5.88 3.93 -8.60
N VAL A 31 -5.91 3.92 -7.26
CA VAL A 31 -5.41 5.02 -6.43
C VAL A 31 -3.90 5.18 -6.60
N ASN A 32 -3.15 4.07 -6.56
CA ASN A 32 -1.70 4.10 -6.70
C ASN A 32 -1.26 4.50 -8.12
N ASP A 33 -2.00 4.06 -9.15
CA ASP A 33 -1.77 4.45 -10.55
C ASP A 33 -2.02 5.96 -10.73
N ASN A 34 -3.10 6.50 -10.17
CA ASN A 34 -3.38 7.93 -10.21
C ASN A 34 -2.33 8.76 -9.45
N LEU A 35 -1.89 8.30 -8.28
CA LEU A 35 -0.82 8.96 -7.52
C LEU A 35 0.50 8.94 -8.31
N SER A 36 0.86 7.82 -8.94
CA SER A 36 2.05 7.71 -9.78
C SER A 36 2.02 8.66 -10.98
N LEU A 37 0.84 8.87 -11.56
CA LEU A 37 0.62 9.82 -12.64
C LEU A 37 0.82 11.26 -12.17
N LEU A 38 0.25 11.62 -11.02
CA LEU A 38 0.41 12.94 -10.41
C LEU A 38 1.88 13.23 -10.06
N THR A 39 2.59 12.29 -9.42
CA THR A 39 4.02 12.41 -9.12
C THR A 39 4.84 12.64 -10.39
N ASN A 40 4.59 11.88 -11.45
CA ASN A 40 5.30 12.05 -12.72
C ASN A 40 5.00 13.40 -13.38
N ARG A 41 3.77 13.89 -13.30
CA ARG A 41 3.38 15.20 -13.84
C ARG A 41 4.04 16.35 -13.09
N VAL A 42 4.04 16.31 -11.76
CA VAL A 42 4.75 17.29 -10.92
C VAL A 42 6.24 17.33 -11.30
N ARG A 43 6.88 16.17 -11.36
CA ARG A 43 8.30 16.06 -11.76
C ARG A 43 8.56 16.64 -13.15
N THR A 44 7.73 16.29 -14.12
CA THR A 44 7.85 16.81 -15.50
C THR A 44 7.71 18.34 -15.53
N LEU A 45 6.77 18.90 -14.77
CA LEU A 45 6.62 20.35 -14.66
C LEU A 45 7.83 21.00 -13.97
N GLN A 46 8.43 20.35 -12.97
CA GLN A 46 9.64 20.88 -12.31
C GLN A 46 10.82 20.95 -13.30
N GLU A 47 11.06 19.88 -14.06
CA GLU A 47 12.09 19.82 -15.10
C GLU A 47 11.85 20.88 -16.20
N ARG A 48 10.60 21.05 -16.64
CA ARG A 48 10.23 22.07 -17.63
C ARG A 48 10.39 23.49 -17.10
N ARG A 49 10.06 23.75 -15.83
CA ARG A 49 10.25 25.05 -15.18
C ARG A 49 11.71 25.49 -15.22
N GLU A 50 12.65 24.60 -14.92
CA GLU A 50 14.09 24.91 -14.96
C GLU A 50 14.56 25.29 -16.37
N THR A 51 14.10 24.53 -17.36
CA THR A 51 14.38 24.79 -18.78
C THR A 51 13.81 26.14 -19.21
N LEU A 52 12.55 26.42 -18.87
CA LEU A 52 11.85 27.66 -19.23
C LEU A 52 12.48 28.88 -18.57
N VAL A 53 12.87 28.78 -17.28
CA VAL A 53 13.60 29.85 -16.59
C VAL A 53 14.92 30.18 -17.30
N THR A 54 15.63 29.16 -17.79
CA THR A 54 16.87 29.34 -18.55
C THR A 54 16.62 30.01 -19.90
N SER A 55 15.60 29.56 -20.64
CA SER A 55 15.15 30.16 -21.92
C SER A 55 14.71 31.63 -21.74
N LEU A 56 13.93 31.93 -20.70
CA LEU A 56 13.47 33.28 -20.38
C LEU A 56 14.63 34.20 -19.99
N ARG A 57 15.60 33.72 -19.20
CA ARG A 57 16.81 34.49 -18.86
C ARG A 57 17.63 34.84 -20.10
N ARG A 58 17.79 33.89 -21.03
CA ARG A 58 18.46 34.13 -22.31
C ARG A 58 17.68 35.15 -23.15
N ALA A 59 16.37 34.97 -23.31
CA ALA A 59 15.53 35.91 -24.06
C ALA A 59 15.55 37.33 -23.46
N ALA A 60 15.55 37.46 -22.13
CA ALA A 60 15.66 38.74 -21.45
C ALA A 60 17.04 39.39 -21.67
N ALA A 61 18.12 38.62 -21.68
CA ALA A 61 19.46 39.12 -22.01
C ALA A 61 19.55 39.60 -23.46
N ASP A 62 18.95 38.86 -24.40
CA ASP A 62 18.91 39.23 -25.82
C ASP A 62 18.07 40.49 -26.05
N LEU A 63 16.96 40.63 -25.35
CA LEU A 63 16.14 41.84 -25.40
C LEU A 63 16.89 43.06 -24.87
N ARG A 64 17.59 42.93 -23.73
CA ARG A 64 18.38 44.02 -23.15
C ARG A 64 19.56 44.43 -24.02
N THR A 65 20.23 43.45 -24.63
CA THR A 65 21.49 43.67 -25.37
C THR A 65 21.22 44.07 -26.83
N HIS A 66 20.21 43.48 -27.46
CA HIS A 66 19.96 43.60 -28.89
C HIS A 66 18.59 44.19 -29.24
N GLY A 67 17.74 44.50 -28.25
CA GLY A 67 16.38 45.00 -28.49
C GLY A 67 15.44 43.99 -29.15
N ARG A 68 15.80 42.70 -29.17
CA ARG A 68 15.01 41.64 -29.83
C ARG A 68 13.98 41.06 -28.88
N ALA A 69 12.73 41.01 -29.32
CA ALA A 69 11.66 40.35 -28.58
C ALA A 69 11.99 38.87 -28.31
N PRO A 70 11.46 38.28 -27.22
CA PRO A 70 11.56 36.84 -26.99
C PRO A 70 11.08 36.05 -28.21
N ALA A 71 11.75 34.93 -28.49
CA ALA A 71 11.32 34.03 -29.55
C ALA A 71 9.90 33.52 -29.26
N GLU A 72 9.09 33.37 -30.31
CA GLU A 72 7.72 32.86 -30.20
C GLU A 72 7.66 31.47 -29.55
N THR A 73 8.74 30.70 -29.69
CA THR A 73 8.94 29.42 -29.00
C THR A 73 8.88 29.56 -27.48
N VAL A 74 9.53 30.58 -26.90
CA VAL A 74 9.54 30.81 -25.43
C VAL A 74 8.16 31.22 -24.93
N ARG A 75 7.39 31.95 -25.75
CA ARG A 75 6.00 32.32 -25.43
C ARG A 75 5.09 31.10 -25.45
N THR A 76 5.21 30.27 -26.49
CA THR A 76 4.45 29.01 -26.63
C THR A 76 4.76 28.06 -25.47
N GLU A 77 6.03 27.88 -25.13
CA GLU A 77 6.45 27.04 -23.99
C GLU A 77 5.89 27.53 -22.65
N LEU A 78 5.79 28.85 -22.45
CA LEU A 78 5.20 29.44 -21.24
C LEU A 78 3.68 29.21 -21.17
N GLU A 79 2.97 29.37 -22.28
CA GLU A 79 1.53 29.12 -22.36
C GLU A 79 1.18 27.64 -22.14
N GLU A 80 1.97 26.73 -22.70
CA GLU A 80 1.85 25.29 -22.45
C GLU A 80 2.11 24.94 -21.00
N PHE A 81 3.19 25.46 -20.42
CA PHE A 81 3.50 25.25 -19.00
C PHE A 81 2.36 25.71 -18.10
N HIS A 82 1.79 26.89 -18.37
CA HIS A 82 0.69 27.42 -17.57
C HIS A 82 -0.56 26.53 -17.67
N ARG A 83 -0.91 26.07 -18.88
CA ARG A 83 -2.06 25.18 -19.09
C ARG A 83 -1.89 23.83 -18.37
N GLU A 84 -0.69 23.27 -18.41
CA GLU A 84 -0.38 22.01 -17.71
C GLU A 84 -0.41 22.19 -16.19
N TRP A 85 0.05 23.34 -15.69
CA TRP A 85 -0.07 23.71 -14.28
C TRP A 85 -1.53 23.83 -13.85
N GLU A 86 -2.36 24.57 -14.60
CA GLU A 86 -3.80 24.69 -14.31
C GLU A 86 -4.50 23.33 -14.33
N SER A 87 -4.16 22.47 -15.29
CA SER A 87 -4.68 21.10 -15.33
C SER A 87 -4.27 20.28 -14.11
N LEU A 88 -3.01 20.39 -13.65
CA LEU A 88 -2.55 19.71 -12.44
C LEU A 88 -3.32 20.20 -11.21
N VAL A 89 -3.53 21.51 -11.07
CA VAL A 89 -4.28 22.09 -9.95
C VAL A 89 -5.71 21.55 -9.93
N ALA A 90 -6.39 21.52 -11.09
CA ALA A 90 -7.75 20.98 -11.19
C ALA A 90 -7.83 19.48 -10.81
N ASP A 91 -6.81 18.70 -11.17
CA ASP A 91 -6.74 17.28 -10.79
C ASP A 91 -6.51 17.11 -9.27
N LEU A 92 -5.65 17.94 -8.67
CA LEU A 92 -5.45 17.95 -7.21
C LEU A 92 -6.72 18.36 -6.45
N GLU A 93 -7.45 19.37 -6.94
CA GLU A 93 -8.75 19.80 -6.39
C GLU A 93 -9.80 18.69 -6.47
N THR A 94 -9.78 17.88 -7.54
CA THR A 94 -10.67 16.72 -7.69
C THR A 94 -10.42 15.66 -6.62
N HIS A 95 -9.21 15.61 -6.07
CA HIS A 95 -8.82 14.74 -4.98
C HIS A 95 -8.95 15.39 -3.58
N GLU A 96 -9.80 16.42 -3.46
CA GLU A 96 -10.08 17.15 -2.21
C GLU A 96 -8.85 17.83 -1.58
N LEU A 97 -7.77 17.98 -2.34
CA LEU A 97 -6.63 18.78 -1.93
C LEU A 97 -6.93 20.23 -2.26
N GLU A 98 -6.65 21.15 -1.34
CA GLU A 98 -6.71 22.58 -1.65
C GLU A 98 -5.85 22.89 -2.89
N PRO A 99 -6.11 24.00 -3.61
CA PRO A 99 -5.22 24.42 -4.69
C PRO A 99 -3.84 24.80 -4.11
N PRO A 100 -2.73 24.25 -4.64
CA PRO A 100 -1.39 24.65 -4.22
C PRO A 100 -1.05 26.06 -4.75
N ALA A 101 -0.35 26.87 -3.96
CA ALA A 101 0.09 28.20 -4.36
C ALA A 101 1.20 28.14 -5.42
N ASP A 102 2.04 27.11 -5.38
CA ASP A 102 3.11 26.88 -6.34
C ASP A 102 3.46 25.39 -6.52
N LEU A 103 4.39 25.13 -7.44
CA LEU A 103 4.80 23.77 -7.82
C LEU A 103 5.58 23.03 -6.71
N GLU A 104 6.21 23.76 -5.77
CA GLU A 104 6.90 23.15 -4.64
C GLU A 104 5.89 22.65 -3.60
N GLU A 105 4.86 23.46 -3.33
CA GLU A 105 3.73 23.05 -2.51
C GLU A 105 2.95 21.89 -3.14
N ALA A 106 2.73 21.91 -4.46
CA ALA A 106 2.10 20.79 -5.16
C ALA A 106 2.89 19.49 -5.01
N ALA A 107 4.22 19.57 -5.09
CA ALA A 107 5.09 18.41 -4.89
C ALA A 107 5.02 17.87 -3.46
N ALA A 108 5.14 18.76 -2.46
CA ALA A 108 5.04 18.37 -1.06
C ALA A 108 3.69 17.71 -0.73
N ARG A 109 2.58 18.19 -1.32
CA ARG A 109 1.25 17.60 -1.13
C ARG A 109 1.13 16.22 -1.76
N VAL A 110 1.61 16.04 -2.99
CA VAL A 110 1.61 14.71 -3.64
C VAL A 110 2.46 13.72 -2.85
N ASP A 111 3.63 14.14 -2.36
CA ASP A 111 4.51 13.30 -1.53
C ASP A 111 3.85 12.93 -0.19
N GLU A 112 3.13 13.86 0.44
CA GLU A 112 2.35 13.61 1.67
C GLU A 112 1.29 12.54 1.44
N VAL A 113 0.43 12.72 0.43
CA VAL A 113 -0.63 11.77 0.11
C VAL A 113 -0.04 10.40 -0.24
N GLN A 114 1.05 10.38 -0.99
CA GLN A 114 1.72 9.13 -1.33
C GLN A 114 2.27 8.42 -0.09
N ARG A 115 2.87 9.15 0.86
CA ARG A 115 3.33 8.55 2.11
C ARG A 115 2.16 8.03 2.94
N GLN A 116 1.08 8.79 3.09
CA GLN A 116 -0.11 8.35 3.81
C GLN A 116 -0.69 7.07 3.21
N SER A 117 -0.88 7.04 1.89
CA SER A 117 -1.37 5.86 1.17
C SER A 117 -0.46 4.64 1.36
N ARG A 118 0.87 4.82 1.35
CA ARG A 118 1.81 3.72 1.61
C ARG A 118 1.70 3.19 3.04
N THR A 119 1.60 4.08 4.02
CA THR A 119 1.43 3.70 5.43
C THR A 119 0.10 2.98 5.64
N GLU A 120 -1.00 3.49 5.07
CA GLU A 120 -2.32 2.87 5.17
C GLU A 120 -2.35 1.47 4.58
N SER A 121 -1.84 1.29 3.35
CA SER A 121 -1.75 -0.03 2.71
C SER A 121 -0.84 -0.99 3.50
N ALA A 122 0.26 -0.49 4.09
CA ALA A 122 1.11 -1.30 4.96
C ALA A 122 0.39 -1.72 6.26
N LEU A 123 -0.44 -0.86 6.85
CA LEU A 123 -1.24 -1.18 8.03
C LEU A 123 -2.35 -2.18 7.72
N GLU A 124 -3.00 -2.05 6.57
CA GLU A 124 -4.01 -3.01 6.10
C GLU A 124 -3.40 -4.43 5.93
N ALA A 125 -2.16 -4.52 5.44
CA ALA A 125 -1.43 -5.79 5.34
C ALA A 125 -1.22 -6.47 6.71
N LEU A 126 -1.24 -5.70 7.81
CA LEU A 126 -1.10 -6.20 9.18
C LEU A 126 -2.44 -6.42 9.89
N GLU A 127 -3.57 -6.09 9.26
CA GLU A 127 -4.90 -6.25 9.83
C GLU A 127 -5.20 -7.72 10.13
N GLY A 128 -5.91 -7.97 11.24
CA GLY A 128 -6.31 -9.32 11.67
C GLY A 128 -5.24 -10.11 12.42
N LEU A 129 -3.95 -9.75 12.32
CA LEU A 129 -2.87 -10.43 13.02
C LEU A 129 -2.95 -10.33 14.55
N ASP A 130 -3.57 -9.27 15.07
CA ASP A 130 -3.88 -9.09 16.50
C ASP A 130 -4.90 -10.11 17.02
N ARG A 131 -5.61 -10.82 16.14
CA ARG A 131 -6.59 -11.87 16.46
C ARG A 131 -6.04 -13.29 16.36
N ILE A 132 -4.75 -13.46 16.03
CA ILE A 132 -4.16 -14.80 15.94
C ILE A 132 -4.23 -15.53 17.28
N CYS A 133 -4.75 -16.75 17.32
CA CYS A 133 -4.83 -17.60 18.50
C CYS A 133 -4.48 -19.05 18.15
N GLY A 134 -4.48 -19.91 19.16
CA GLY A 134 -4.38 -21.36 19.00
C GLY A 134 -5.56 -21.94 18.22
N ASP A 135 -5.43 -23.20 17.80
CA ASP A 135 -6.52 -23.97 17.18
C ASP A 135 -7.69 -24.25 18.15
N ASP A 136 -7.41 -24.22 19.45
CA ASP A 136 -8.37 -24.27 20.55
C ASP A 136 -8.97 -22.90 20.91
N GLY A 137 -8.54 -21.83 20.22
CA GLY A 137 -8.89 -20.45 20.54
C GLY A 137 -8.12 -19.86 21.73
N GLU A 138 -7.21 -20.62 22.36
CA GLU A 138 -6.40 -20.12 23.47
C GLU A 138 -5.21 -19.29 22.98
N LEU A 139 -4.72 -18.39 23.83
CA LEU A 139 -3.57 -17.57 23.51
C LEU A 139 -2.28 -18.36 23.73
N THR A 140 -1.75 -18.94 22.66
CA THR A 140 -0.50 -19.71 22.70
C THR A 140 0.74 -18.78 22.72
N PRO A 141 1.91 -19.26 23.20
CA PRO A 141 3.16 -18.48 23.12
C PRO A 141 3.52 -18.02 21.72
N ALA A 142 3.28 -18.86 20.71
CA ALA A 142 3.49 -18.51 19.31
C ALA A 142 2.56 -17.38 18.85
N ALA A 143 1.28 -17.43 19.23
CA ALA A 143 0.33 -16.36 18.96
C ALA A 143 0.74 -15.03 19.61
N MET A 144 1.21 -15.06 20.87
CA MET A 144 1.71 -13.86 21.56
C MET A 144 2.90 -13.24 20.85
N GLU A 145 3.85 -14.06 20.41
CA GLU A 145 5.05 -13.61 19.70
C GLU A 145 4.70 -12.91 18.37
N ILE A 146 3.78 -13.49 17.60
CA ILE A 146 3.29 -12.90 16.36
C ILE A 146 2.57 -11.57 16.61
N ARG A 147 1.66 -11.53 17.60
CA ARG A 147 0.92 -10.29 17.94
C ARG A 147 1.86 -9.18 18.37
N SER A 148 2.83 -9.49 19.22
CA SER A 148 3.86 -8.54 19.67
C SER A 148 4.69 -8.01 18.50
N ALA A 149 5.08 -8.88 17.57
CA ALA A 149 5.79 -8.46 16.37
C ALA A 149 4.93 -7.59 15.44
N ALA A 150 3.66 -7.93 15.25
CA ALA A 150 2.72 -7.11 14.49
C ALA A 150 2.54 -5.72 15.11
N GLU A 151 2.42 -5.64 16.43
CA GLU A 151 2.36 -4.38 17.17
C GLU A 151 3.65 -3.56 17.02
N SER A 152 4.82 -4.20 17.12
CA SER A 152 6.11 -3.54 16.92
C SER A 152 6.27 -2.98 15.51
N VAL A 153 5.83 -3.72 14.49
CA VAL A 153 5.88 -3.25 13.10
C VAL A 153 4.88 -2.11 12.89
N ARG A 154 3.65 -2.24 13.42
CA ARG A 154 2.65 -1.14 13.40
C ARG A 154 3.25 0.14 14.00
N ALA A 155 3.86 0.05 15.18
CA ALA A 155 4.50 1.19 15.82
C ALA A 155 5.64 1.80 14.98
N GLY A 156 6.40 0.97 14.27
CA GLY A 156 7.46 1.41 13.36
C GLY A 156 6.95 2.13 12.10
N VAL A 157 5.85 1.67 11.52
CA VAL A 157 5.27 2.28 10.30
C VAL A 157 4.45 3.54 10.59
N THR A 158 3.89 3.67 11.81
CA THR A 158 3.15 4.88 12.24
C THR A 158 4.03 5.95 12.86
N ASN A 159 5.35 5.72 12.99
CA ASN A 159 6.26 6.73 13.51
C ASN A 159 6.40 7.89 12.51
N GLU A 160 5.79 9.03 12.82
CA GLU A 160 5.79 10.23 11.95
C GLU A 160 7.19 10.82 11.74
N GLU A 161 8.08 10.71 12.73
CA GLU A 161 9.42 11.31 12.67
C GLU A 161 10.39 10.47 11.84
N PHE A 162 10.32 9.14 12.00
CA PHE A 162 11.19 8.19 11.32
C PHE A 162 10.42 6.90 10.99
N PRO A 163 9.60 6.89 9.93
CA PRO A 163 8.86 5.69 9.55
C PRO A 163 9.83 4.61 9.03
N ASP A 164 9.57 3.35 9.39
CA ASP A 164 10.33 2.22 8.86
C ASP A 164 9.95 1.96 7.39
N THR A 165 10.59 2.70 6.49
CA THR A 165 10.38 2.60 5.03
C THR A 165 10.67 1.21 4.48
N SER A 166 11.62 0.49 5.07
CA SER A 166 11.94 -0.89 4.67
C SER A 166 10.80 -1.84 5.05
N ALA A 167 10.23 -1.69 6.24
CA ALA A 167 9.06 -2.46 6.64
C ALA A 167 7.85 -2.14 5.76
N ILE A 168 7.59 -0.85 5.45
CA ILE A 168 6.51 -0.43 4.55
C ILE A 168 6.65 -1.11 3.18
N GLU A 169 7.83 -1.06 2.55
CA GLU A 169 8.06 -1.70 1.25
C GLU A 169 7.88 -3.23 1.33
N ALA A 170 8.39 -3.87 2.37
CA ALA A 170 8.22 -5.31 2.57
C ALA A 170 6.75 -5.71 2.76
N LEU A 171 5.96 -4.90 3.46
CA LEU A 171 4.52 -5.13 3.66
C LEU A 171 3.75 -4.99 2.35
N GLN A 172 4.00 -3.90 1.61
CA GLN A 172 3.34 -3.63 0.32
C GLN A 172 3.68 -4.66 -0.76
N THR A 173 4.91 -5.16 -0.79
CA THR A 173 5.33 -6.21 -1.72
C THR A 173 4.90 -7.61 -1.29
N GLY A 174 4.30 -7.74 -0.10
CA GLY A 174 3.91 -9.02 0.49
C GLY A 174 5.08 -9.91 0.90
N ARG A 175 6.29 -9.37 0.96
CA ARG A 175 7.51 -10.09 1.34
C ARG A 175 7.76 -10.13 2.83
N HIS A 176 7.05 -9.30 3.60
CA HIS A 176 7.19 -9.26 5.04
C HIS A 176 6.72 -10.59 5.68
N PRO A 177 7.47 -11.18 6.63
CA PRO A 177 7.11 -12.47 7.25
C PRO A 177 5.70 -12.52 7.85
N LEU A 178 5.21 -11.39 8.37
CA LEU A 178 3.84 -11.30 8.91
C LEU A 178 2.75 -11.38 7.83
N VAL A 179 3.01 -10.87 6.61
CA VAL A 179 2.07 -10.97 5.49
C VAL A 179 2.07 -12.38 4.94
N MET A 180 3.26 -12.99 4.81
CA MET A 180 3.40 -14.40 4.44
C MET A 180 2.70 -15.32 5.44
N LEU A 181 2.81 -15.03 6.75
CA LEU A 181 2.10 -15.75 7.80
C LEU A 181 0.59 -15.62 7.63
N ARG A 182 0.06 -14.42 7.44
CA ARG A 182 -1.38 -14.21 7.23
C ARG A 182 -1.88 -15.01 6.03
N ARG A 183 -1.15 -14.96 4.90
CA ARG A 183 -1.47 -15.76 3.70
C ARG A 183 -1.48 -17.26 3.98
N LEU A 184 -0.52 -17.78 4.76
CA LEU A 184 -0.53 -19.19 5.16
C LEU A 184 -1.73 -19.57 6.02
N LEU A 185 -2.24 -18.65 6.84
CA LEU A 185 -3.40 -18.90 7.71
C LEU A 185 -4.75 -18.74 6.97
N GLU A 186 -4.83 -17.86 5.97
CA GLU A 186 -6.07 -17.52 5.27
C GLU A 186 -6.23 -18.24 3.91
N GLU A 187 -5.13 -18.45 3.17
CA GLU A 187 -5.11 -18.85 1.76
C GLU A 187 -4.29 -20.14 1.53
N GLU A 188 -4.14 -21.00 2.54
CA GLU A 188 -3.26 -22.19 2.50
C GLU A 188 -3.46 -23.07 1.25
N GLU A 189 -4.72 -23.30 0.85
CA GLU A 189 -5.06 -24.15 -0.30
C GLU A 189 -4.79 -23.50 -1.66
N ALA A 190 -4.53 -22.20 -1.69
CA ALA A 190 -4.28 -21.42 -2.91
C ALA A 190 -2.79 -21.14 -3.17
N LEU A 191 -1.91 -21.43 -2.20
CA LEU A 191 -0.47 -21.22 -2.32
C LEU A 191 0.19 -22.35 -3.13
N SER A 192 1.19 -22.00 -3.94
CA SER A 192 2.05 -22.98 -4.59
C SER A 192 3.02 -23.60 -3.57
N ASP A 193 3.56 -24.78 -3.87
CA ASP A 193 4.54 -25.45 -3.00
C ASP A 193 5.78 -24.55 -2.75
N ASP A 194 6.23 -23.82 -3.79
CA ASP A 194 7.37 -22.89 -3.70
C ASP A 194 7.04 -21.69 -2.79
N ASP A 195 5.87 -21.06 -2.95
CA ASP A 195 5.44 -19.93 -2.12
C ASP A 195 5.23 -20.36 -0.66
N TRP A 196 4.73 -21.58 -0.45
CA TRP A 196 4.53 -22.15 0.87
C TRP A 196 5.88 -22.40 1.56
N GLU A 197 6.85 -22.99 0.86
CA GLU A 197 8.19 -23.24 1.39
C GLU A 197 8.90 -21.91 1.72
N GLU A 198 8.84 -20.92 0.83
CA GLU A 198 9.39 -19.58 1.07
C GLU A 198 8.78 -18.93 2.32
N ALA A 199 7.45 -18.98 2.45
CA ALA A 199 6.75 -18.41 3.60
C ALA A 199 7.16 -19.08 4.92
N VAL A 200 7.25 -20.41 4.94
CA VAL A 200 7.68 -21.17 6.14
C VAL A 200 9.15 -20.89 6.50
N GLU A 201 10.05 -20.84 5.51
CA GLU A 201 11.46 -20.48 5.68
C GLU A 201 11.59 -19.07 6.28
N SER A 202 10.85 -18.11 5.73
CA SER A 202 10.80 -16.70 6.17
C SER A 202 10.32 -16.58 7.62
N ILE A 203 9.21 -17.25 7.96
CA ILE A 203 8.66 -17.28 9.33
C ILE A 203 9.65 -17.96 10.29
N ARG A 204 10.28 -19.05 9.88
CA ARG A 204 11.29 -19.75 10.70
C ARG A 204 12.49 -18.86 11.00
N ASN A 205 12.93 -18.05 10.03
CA ASN A 205 14.06 -17.16 10.20
C ASN A 205 13.73 -15.98 11.13
N GLN A 206 12.50 -15.44 11.03
CA GLN A 206 12.08 -14.29 11.82
C GLN A 206 11.62 -14.66 13.25
N PHE A 207 10.81 -15.70 13.41
CA PHE A 207 10.13 -16.08 14.65
C PHE A 207 10.63 -17.41 15.24
N GLY A 208 11.63 -18.02 14.60
CA GLY A 208 12.19 -19.27 15.04
C GLY A 208 11.33 -20.51 14.75
N ARG A 209 11.88 -21.66 15.15
CA ARG A 209 11.30 -22.98 14.84
C ARG A 209 9.95 -23.23 15.54
N GLY A 210 9.72 -22.64 16.70
CA GLY A 210 8.50 -22.83 17.50
C GLY A 210 7.26 -22.34 16.74
N VAL A 211 7.30 -21.09 16.29
CA VAL A 211 6.23 -20.49 15.49
C VAL A 211 6.07 -21.20 14.16
N ALA A 212 7.15 -21.44 13.41
CA ALA A 212 7.09 -22.15 12.14
C ALA A 212 6.45 -23.55 12.29
N THR A 213 6.76 -24.29 13.36
CA THR A 213 6.15 -25.59 13.62
C THR A 213 4.67 -25.47 13.96
N ALA A 214 4.25 -24.42 14.68
CA ALA A 214 2.85 -24.18 15.00
C ALA A 214 2.04 -23.89 13.74
N VAL A 215 2.59 -23.12 12.80
CA VAL A 215 1.99 -22.85 11.47
C VAL A 215 1.85 -24.15 10.67
N VAL A 216 2.94 -24.90 10.47
CA VAL A 216 2.94 -26.16 9.70
C VAL A 216 1.99 -27.21 10.30
N ARG A 217 1.81 -27.21 11.62
CA ARG A 217 0.89 -28.12 12.32
C ARG A 217 -0.54 -27.59 12.44
N ARG A 218 -0.84 -26.43 11.86
CA ARG A 218 -2.16 -25.77 11.91
C ARG A 218 -2.65 -25.56 13.35
N ARG A 219 -1.74 -25.19 14.25
CA ARG A 219 -2.04 -24.84 15.64
C ARG A 219 -2.27 -23.35 15.85
N LEU A 220 -2.38 -22.60 14.76
CA LEU A 220 -2.64 -21.18 14.77
C LEU A 220 -3.78 -20.90 13.82
N THR A 221 -4.68 -20.00 14.23
CA THR A 221 -5.82 -19.54 13.43
C THR A 221 -6.03 -18.05 13.67
N ILE A 222 -6.72 -17.37 12.75
CA ILE A 222 -7.18 -15.98 12.94
C ILE A 222 -8.63 -16.05 13.42
N ALA A 223 -8.91 -15.54 14.63
CA ALA A 223 -10.27 -15.54 15.15
C ALA A 223 -11.21 -14.68 14.26
N PRO A 224 -12.46 -15.12 14.01
CA PRO A 224 -13.41 -14.34 13.25
C PRO A 224 -13.67 -12.99 13.93
N GLU A 225 -14.00 -11.97 13.13
CA GLU A 225 -14.45 -10.70 13.68
C GLU A 225 -15.68 -10.97 14.52
N SER A 226 -15.64 -10.59 15.79
CA SER A 226 -16.78 -10.70 16.69
C SER A 226 -17.86 -9.75 16.18
N GLY A 227 -18.63 -10.19 15.18
CA GLY A 227 -19.84 -9.51 14.76
C GLY A 227 -20.74 -9.40 15.98
N SER A 228 -21.15 -8.17 16.29
CA SER A 228 -22.15 -7.81 17.29
C SER A 228 -23.29 -8.84 17.35
N ALA A 229 -23.20 -9.76 18.30
CA ALA A 229 -24.32 -10.55 18.75
C ALA A 229 -25.16 -9.66 19.68
N ASP A 230 -25.87 -8.69 19.12
CA ASP A 230 -26.91 -7.95 19.83
C ASP A 230 -27.95 -7.45 18.81
N GLY A 231 -29.07 -8.18 18.75
CA GLY A 231 -30.20 -7.81 17.90
C GLY A 231 -31.15 -8.96 17.58
N ASP A 232 -31.45 -9.84 18.55
CA ASP A 232 -32.65 -10.67 18.48
C ASP A 232 -33.47 -10.44 19.75
N GLY A 233 -34.71 -9.99 19.56
CA GLY A 233 -35.71 -9.70 20.56
C GLY A 233 -37.08 -9.65 19.91
#